data_AF-A0A182AKP5-F1
#
_entry.id   AF-A0A182AKP5-F1
#
_cell.length_a   1.000
_cell.length_b   1.000
_cell.length_c   1.000
_cell.angle_alpha   90.00
_cell.angle_beta   90.00
_cell.angle_gamma   90.00
#
_symmetry.space_group_name_H-M   'P 1'
#
loop_
_entity.id
_entity.type
_entity.pdbx_description
1 polymer ?
#
loop_
_entity_poly.entity_id
_entity_poly.type
_entity_poly.pdbx_seq_one_letter_code
_entity_poly.pdbx_strand_id
1 'polypeptide(L)'
;MSWSELERLVESAEADHALRRALTHCRSEHELVLAARQLGFRITARDLARARCADQQERHGLLGEPPASAQGHCEAAHPPHG
;
A
#
# COMPACT_ATOMS: atom_id res chain seq x y z
N MET A 1 -5.64 -6.27 -10.51
CA MET A 1 -5.99 -4.97 -9.92
C MET A 1 -4.85 -4.01 -10.25
N SER A 2 -5.18 -2.80 -10.71
CA SER A 2 -4.23 -1.86 -11.35
C SER A 2 -3.66 -0.87 -10.34
N TRP A 3 -2.35 -0.64 -10.40
CA TRP A 3 -1.64 0.41 -9.65
C TRP A 3 -2.27 1.80 -9.83
N SER A 4 -2.90 2.04 -10.99
CA SER A 4 -3.57 3.30 -11.33
C SER A 4 -4.70 3.71 -10.37
N GLU A 5 -5.41 2.75 -9.75
CA GLU A 5 -6.45 3.07 -8.76
C GLU A 5 -5.86 3.58 -7.46
N LEU A 6 -4.68 3.10 -7.09
CA LEU A 6 -3.95 3.57 -5.93
C LEU A 6 -3.40 4.99 -6.18
N GLU A 7 -2.84 5.23 -7.36
CA GLU A 7 -2.37 6.58 -7.75
C GLU A 7 -3.50 7.60 -7.70
N ARG A 8 -4.68 7.26 -8.24
CA ARG A 8 -5.87 8.13 -8.15
C ARG A 8 -6.30 8.40 -6.72
N LEU A 9 -6.21 7.42 -5.82
CA LEU A 9 -6.52 7.61 -4.40
C LEU A 9 -5.54 8.60 -3.76
N VAL A 10 -4.24 8.46 -4.04
CA VAL A 10 -3.20 9.36 -3.52
C VAL A 10 -3.42 10.78 -4.04
N GLU A 11 -3.60 10.95 -5.35
CA GLU A 11 -3.86 12.25 -5.98
C GLU A 11 -5.11 12.92 -5.37
N SER A 12 -6.18 12.13 -5.15
CA SER A 12 -7.41 12.63 -4.51
C SER A 12 -7.16 13.03 -3.06
N ALA A 13 -6.37 12.26 -2.31
CA ALA A 13 -6.04 12.57 -0.92
C ALA A 13 -5.07 13.76 -0.78
N GLU A 14 -4.24 14.03 -1.79
CA GLU A 14 -3.41 15.23 -1.84
C GLU A 14 -4.24 16.48 -2.14
N ALA A 15 -5.22 16.36 -3.04
CA ALA A 15 -6.14 17.44 -3.40
C ALA A 15 -7.18 17.76 -2.32
N ASP A 16 -7.66 16.75 -1.57
CA ASP A 16 -8.71 16.89 -0.57
C ASP A 16 -8.20 16.59 0.86
N HIS A 17 -8.11 17.64 1.67
CA HIS A 17 -7.68 17.55 3.06
C HIS A 17 -8.61 16.73 3.96
N ALA A 18 -9.92 16.71 3.69
CA ALA A 18 -10.87 15.91 4.46
C ALA A 18 -10.69 14.43 4.15
N LEU A 19 -10.48 14.08 2.87
CA LEU A 19 -10.11 12.73 2.46
C LEU A 19 -8.79 12.30 3.10
N ARG A 20 -7.77 13.15 3.07
CA ARG A 20 -6.49 12.87 3.73
C ARG A 20 -6.66 12.57 5.21
N ARG A 21 -7.44 13.39 5.91
CA ARG A 21 -7.72 13.21 7.34
C ARG A 21 -8.45 11.90 7.61
N ALA A 22 -9.47 11.58 6.81
CA ALA A 22 -10.21 10.32 6.93
C ALA A 22 -9.27 9.11 6.80
N LEU A 23 -8.38 9.11 5.81
CA LEU A 23 -7.40 8.03 5.60
C LEU A 23 -6.31 7.98 6.69
N THR A 24 -5.91 9.13 7.23
CA THR A 24 -4.91 9.21 8.31
C THR A 24 -5.43 8.59 9.62
N HIS A 25 -6.75 8.56 9.83
CA HIS A 25 -7.35 7.94 11.01
C HIS A 25 -7.44 6.40 10.91
N CYS A 26 -7.25 5.82 9.72
CA CYS A 26 -7.18 4.37 9.54
C CYS A 26 -5.91 3.81 10.18
N ARG A 27 -6.05 2.87 11.13
CA ARG A 27 -4.92 2.28 11.86
C ARG A 27 -4.52 0.91 11.30
N SER A 28 -5.32 0.36 10.40
CA SER A 28 -5.07 -0.90 9.71
C SER A 28 -5.16 -0.76 8.20
N GLU A 29 -4.40 -1.56 7.45
CA GLU A 29 -4.53 -1.68 6.00
C GLU A 29 -5.97 -2.06 5.60
N HIS A 30 -6.63 -2.91 6.40
CA HIS A 30 -8.01 -3.30 6.12
C HIS A 30 -8.98 -2.10 6.24
N GLU A 31 -8.82 -1.27 7.27
CA GLU A 31 -9.64 -0.06 7.43
C GLU A 31 -9.41 0.92 6.27
N LEU A 32 -8.17 1.06 5.81
CA LEU A 32 -7.82 1.94 4.69
C LEU A 32 -8.44 1.44 3.38
N VAL A 33 -8.35 0.14 3.09
CA VAL A 33 -9.01 -0.47 1.92
C VAL A 33 -10.53 -0.29 1.99
N LEU A 34 -11.15 -0.49 3.15
CA LEU A 34 -12.59 -0.30 3.32
C LEU A 34 -13.00 1.17 3.13
N ALA A 35 -12.25 2.11 3.67
CA ALA A 35 -12.49 3.55 3.48
C ALA A 35 -12.36 3.93 2.00
N ALA A 36 -11.28 3.51 1.34
CA ALA A 36 -11.07 3.78 -0.08
C ALA A 36 -12.18 3.19 -0.97
N ARG A 37 -12.64 1.97 -0.66
CA ARG A 37 -13.76 1.34 -1.38
C ARG A 37 -15.09 2.06 -1.19
N GLN A 38 -15.38 2.56 0.01
CA GLN A 38 -16.57 3.36 0.28
C GLN A 38 -16.56 4.68 -0.51
N LEU A 39 -15.38 5.20 -0.81
CA LEU A 39 -15.17 6.40 -1.62
C LEU A 39 -15.14 6.13 -3.12
N GLY A 40 -15.29 4.86 -3.55
CA GLY A 40 -15.37 4.48 -4.96
C GLY A 40 -14.06 3.96 -5.58
N PHE A 41 -12.96 3.90 -4.82
CA PHE A 41 -11.68 3.38 -5.31
C PHE A 41 -11.60 1.85 -5.22
N ARG A 42 -11.03 1.21 -6.23
CA ARG A 42 -10.89 -0.26 -6.28
C ARG A 42 -9.49 -0.73 -5.95
N ILE A 43 -9.01 -0.36 -4.77
CA ILE A 43 -7.71 -0.84 -4.27
C ILE A 43 -7.84 -2.11 -3.41
N THR A 44 -6.74 -2.85 -3.29
CA THR A 44 -6.61 -4.03 -2.45
C THR A 44 -5.50 -3.86 -1.41
N ALA A 45 -5.52 -4.70 -0.37
CA ALA A 45 -4.43 -4.74 0.61
C ALA A 45 -3.07 -5.03 -0.04
N ARG A 46 -3.04 -5.83 -1.12
CA ARG A 46 -1.81 -6.12 -1.86
C ARG A 46 -1.23 -4.87 -2.53
N ASP A 47 -2.08 -3.97 -3.02
CA ASP A 47 -1.63 -2.73 -3.65
C ASP A 47 -1.00 -1.79 -2.61
N LEU A 48 -1.59 -1.70 -1.42
CA LEU A 48 -1.02 -0.98 -0.28
C LEU A 48 0.31 -1.58 0.20
N ALA A 49 0.38 -2.90 0.35
CA ALA A 49 1.60 -3.59 0.74
C ALA A 49 2.74 -3.34 -0.28
N ARG A 50 2.43 -3.37 -1.58
CA ARG A 50 3.39 -3.02 -2.63
C ARG A 50 3.87 -1.57 -2.52
N ALA A 51 2.97 -0.62 -2.28
CA ALA A 51 3.35 0.78 -2.11
C ALA A 51 4.20 1.02 -0.86
N ARG A 52 3.89 0.35 0.26
CA ARG A 52 4.71 0.41 1.47
C ARG A 52 6.09 -0.21 1.26
N CYS A 53 6.16 -1.32 0.52
CA CYS A 53 7.42 -1.96 0.18
C CYS A 53 8.29 -1.08 -0.72
N ALA A 54 7.69 -0.43 -1.72
CA ALA A 54 8.37 0.55 -2.56
C ALA A 54 8.91 1.74 -1.73
N ASP A 55 8.09 2.36 -0.89
CA ASP A 55 8.51 3.48 -0.01
C ASP A 55 9.65 3.05 0.94
N GLN A 56 9.54 1.87 1.55
CA GLN A 56 10.62 1.34 2.39
C GLN A 56 11.90 1.12 1.59
N GLN A 57 11.82 0.58 0.39
CA GLN A 57 12.99 0.32 -0.44
C GLN A 57 13.66 1.61 -0.91
N GLU A 58 12.89 2.65 -1.26
CA GLU A 58 13.42 3.97 -1.58
C GLU A 58 14.10 4.61 -0.36
N ARG A 59 13.46 4.55 0.81
CA ARG A 59 14.01 5.09 2.07
C ARG A 59 15.26 4.35 2.53
N HIS A 60 15.29 3.03 2.38
CA HIS A 60 16.49 2.22 2.66
C HIS A 60 17.59 2.43 1.62
N GLY A 61 17.25 2.60 0.35
CA GLY A 61 18.22 2.88 -0.73
C GLY A 61 18.92 4.24 -0.56
N LEU A 62 18.23 5.23 0.02
CA LEU A 62 18.78 6.55 0.34
C LEU A 62 19.66 6.57 1.60
N LEU A 63 19.57 5.57 2.49
CA LEU A 63 20.31 5.51 3.76
C LEU A 63 21.59 4.66 3.73
N GLY A 64 21.92 4.04 2.59
CA GLY A 64 23.13 3.23 2.45
C GLY A 64 22.98 1.83 3.05
N GLU A 65 22.93 0.85 2.16
CA GLU A 65 23.04 -0.61 2.38
C GLU A 65 21.90 -1.32 3.15
N PRO A 66 21.27 -2.35 2.54
CA PRO A 66 20.37 -3.24 3.27
C PRO A 66 21.16 -4.29 4.06
N PRO A 67 20.77 -4.68 5.29
CA PRO A 67 21.18 -5.98 5.80
C PRO A 67 20.55 -7.05 4.91
N ALA A 68 21.38 -7.97 4.40
CA ALA A 68 21.06 -9.03 3.43
C ALA A 68 20.01 -10.07 3.89
N SER A 69 19.16 -9.76 4.87
CA SER A 69 18.28 -10.71 5.57
C SER A 69 16.79 -10.39 5.46
N ALA A 70 16.38 -9.31 4.78
CA ALA A 70 14.97 -8.88 4.69
C ALA A 70 14.28 -9.20 3.34
N GLN A 71 14.94 -9.93 2.43
CA GLN A 71 14.39 -10.28 1.11
C GLN A 71 13.52 -11.56 1.11
N GLY A 72 13.21 -12.13 2.27
CA GLY A 72 12.60 -13.46 2.39
C GLY A 72 11.09 -13.53 2.66
N HIS A 73 10.29 -12.47 2.52
CA HIS A 73 8.89 -12.55 2.99
C HIS A 73 7.79 -11.84 2.21
N CYS A 74 8.02 -11.46 0.95
CA CYS A 74 6.94 -10.87 0.14
C CYS A 74 6.30 -11.84 -0.86
N GLU A 75 6.85 -13.04 -1.08
CA GLU A 75 6.32 -13.98 -2.06
C GLU A 75 6.47 -15.46 -1.63
N ALA A 76 5.51 -15.96 -0.86
CA ALA A 76 5.14 -17.38 -0.71
C ALA A 76 3.79 -17.42 0.04
N ALA A 77 2.73 -18.11 -0.36
CA ALA A 77 2.56 -19.14 -1.36
C ALA A 77 1.07 -19.20 -1.76
N HIS A 78 0.80 -19.33 -3.06
CA HIS A 78 -0.42 -19.99 -3.52
C HIS A 78 -0.34 -21.48 -3.10
N PRO A 79 -1.43 -22.12 -2.62
CA PRO A 79 -1.40 -23.55 -2.39
C PRO A 79 -1.44 -24.31 -3.74
N PRO A 80 -0.60 -25.33 -3.97
CA PRO A 80 -0.86 -26.30 -5.02
C PRO A 80 -1.98 -27.23 -4.56
N HIS A 81 -3.10 -27.22 -5.29
CA HIS A 81 -4.10 -28.27 -5.18
C HIS A 81 -3.50 -29.57 -5.75
N GLY A 82 -3.38 -30.58 -4.90
CA GLY A 82 -3.20 -31.99 -5.26
C GLY A 82 -4.38 -32.77 -4.71
#